data_AF-A0A7D6IE43-F1
#
_entry.id   AF-A0A7D6IE43-F1
#
_cell.length_a   1.000
_cell.length_b   1.000
_cell.length_c   1.000
_cell.angle_alpha   90.00
_cell.angle_beta   90.00
_cell.angle_gamma   90.00
#
_symmetry.space_group_name_H-M   'P 1'
#
loop_
_entity.id
_entity.type
_entity.pdbx_description
1 polymer ?
#
loop_
_entity_poly.entity_id
_entity_poly.type
_entity_poly.pdbx_seq_one_letter_code
_entity_poly.pdbx_strand_id
1 'polypeptide(L)' 'MATRTDRVLGEKNRRIRELTSVVQKRFNFPENSVVLYGEKVANRGLCAIAQAESLRFKLIGGLAVRRACYGVLR' A
#
# COMPACT_ATOMS: atom_id res chain seq x y z
N MET A 1 -7.10 0.66 -2.59
CA MET A 1 -6.69 -0.68 -3.04
C MET A 1 -5.18 -0.85 -2.81
N ALA A 2 -4.73 -2.02 -2.40
CA ALA A 2 -3.32 -2.32 -2.13
C ALA A 2 -2.86 -3.56 -2.89
N THR A 3 -1.59 -3.61 -3.28
CA THR A 3 -1.00 -4.81 -3.91
C THR A 3 -0.77 -5.94 -2.91
N ARG A 4 -0.55 -5.58 -1.64
CA ARG A 4 -0.34 -6.49 -0.50
C ARG A 4 -1.28 -6.12 0.65
N THR A 5 -2.48 -6.70 0.65
CA THR A 5 -3.51 -6.43 1.66
C THR A 5 -3.10 -6.90 3.05
N ASP A 6 -2.28 -7.96 3.14
CA ASP A 6 -1.63 -8.47 4.35
C ASP A 6 -0.90 -7.37 5.12
N ARG A 7 -0.13 -6.53 4.42
CA ARG A 7 0.63 -5.44 5.04
C ARG A 7 -0.23 -4.30 5.53
N VAL A 8 -1.41 -4.10 4.93
CA VAL A 8 -2.37 -3.04 5.32
C VAL A 8 -3.17 -3.47 6.54
N LEU A 9 -3.59 -4.75 6.59
CA LEU A 9 -4.28 -5.32 7.74
C LEU A 9 -3.36 -5.42 8.97
N GLY A 10 -2.12 -5.86 8.76
CA GLY A 10 -1.16 -6.12 9.83
C GLY A 10 -1.51 -7.35 10.67
N GLU A 11 -0.69 -7.66 11.67
CA GLU A 11 -0.91 -8.80 12.56
C GLU A 11 -2.26 -8.66 13.28
N LYS A 12 -3.11 -9.69 13.16
CA LYS A 12 -4.45 -9.72 13.79
C LYS A 12 -5.27 -8.44 13.53
N ASN A 13 -5.18 -7.86 12.33
CA ASN A 13 -5.86 -6.62 11.94
C ASN A 13 -5.48 -5.38 12.78
N ARG A 14 -4.33 -5.40 13.46
CA ARG A 14 -3.89 -4.29 14.32
C ARG A 14 -3.68 -3.00 13.54
N ARG A 15 -2.99 -3.08 12.40
CA ARG A 15 -2.61 -1.88 11.62
C ARG A 15 -3.82 -1.16 11.05
N ILE A 16 -4.81 -1.89 10.53
CA ILE A 16 -6.04 -1.28 10.01
C ILE A 16 -6.89 -0.61 11.11
N ARG A 17 -6.88 -1.15 12.33
CA ARG A 17 -7.51 -0.52 13.49
C ARG A 17 -6.79 0.77 13.89
N GLU A 18 -5.46 0.74 13.95
CA GLU A 18 -4.63 1.92 14.23
C GLU A 18 -4.85 3.02 13.19
N LEU A 19 -4.88 2.68 11.89
CA LEU A 19 -5.17 3.63 10.82
C LEU A 19 -6.56 4.25 10.96
N THR A 20 -7.57 3.43 11.28
CA THR A 20 -8.93 3.92 11.54
C THR A 20 -8.93 4.92 12.70
N SER A 21 -8.26 4.60 13.82
CA SER A 21 -8.14 5.50 14.97
C SER A 21 -7.43 6.82 14.64
N VAL A 22 -6.39 6.79 13.81
CA VAL A 22 -5.69 8.02 13.37
C VAL A 22 -6.61 8.91 12.54
N VAL A 23 -7.37 8.34 11.60
CA VAL A 23 -8.33 9.09 10.79
C VAL A 23 -9.44 9.68 11.67
N GLN A 24 -9.99 8.90 12.59
CA GLN A 24 -11.03 9.37 13.50
C GLN A 24 -10.56 10.56 14.34
N LYS A 25 -9.39 10.45 14.98
CA LYS A 25 -8.84 11.52 15.84
C LYS A 25 -8.39 12.75 15.06
N ARG A 26 -7.86 12.59 13.84
CA ARG A 26 -7.35 13.71 13.04
C ARG A 26 -8.48 14.62 12.51
N PHE A 27 -9.64 14.03 12.22
CA PHE A 27 -10.78 14.74 11.63
C PHE A 27 -11.97 14.88 12.58
N ASN A 28 -11.80 14.54 13.87
CA ASN A 28 -12.82 14.58 14.91
C ASN A 28 -14.11 13.82 14.52
N PHE A 29 -13.97 12.68 13.86
CA PHE A 29 -15.12 11.83 13.56
C PHE A 29 -15.65 11.15 14.84
N PRO A 30 -16.98 11.00 14.99
CA PRO A 30 -17.55 10.25 16.11
C PRO A 30 -17.15 8.78 16.04
N GLU A 31 -17.11 8.12 17.20
CA GLU A 31 -16.74 6.70 17.27
C GLU A 31 -17.63 5.84 16.36
N ASN A 32 -17.03 4.84 15.72
CA ASN A 32 -17.69 3.90 14.81
C ASN A 32 -18.30 4.49 13.53
N SER A 33 -18.12 5.79 13.24
CA SER A 33 -18.63 6.39 12.00
C SER A 33 -17.78 6.09 10.76
N VAL A 34 -16.50 5.77 10.94
CA VAL A 34 -15.55 5.49 9.85
C VAL A 34 -14.98 4.09 10.00
N VAL A 35 -15.03 3.31 8.91
CA VAL A 35 -14.44 1.97 8.81
C VAL A 35 -13.57 1.91 7.56
N LEU A 36 -12.34 1.40 7.70
CA LEU A 36 -11.42 1.19 6.60
C LEU A 36 -11.48 -0.25 6.10
N TYR A 37 -11.42 -0.44 4.79
CA TYR A 37 -11.36 -1.75 4.13
C TYR A 37 -10.13 -1.86 3.23
N GLY A 38 -9.53 -3.05 3.20
CA GLY A 38 -8.36 -3.34 2.38
C GLY A 38 -8.73 -4.22 1.17
N GLU A 39 -8.86 -3.60 0.00
CA GLU A 39 -9.11 -4.34 -1.24
C GLU A 39 -7.81 -4.61 -2.01
N LYS A 40 -7.69 -5.82 -2.58
CA LYS A 40 -6.54 -6.24 -3.38
C LYS A 40 -6.66 -5.71 -4.80
N VAL A 41 -5.59 -5.09 -5.31
CA VAL A 41 -5.50 -4.73 -6.73
C VAL A 41 -5.41 -6.02 -7.56
N ALA A 42 -6.36 -6.24 -8.46
CA ALA A 42 -6.39 -7.42 -9.33
C ALA A 42 -5.17 -7.46 -10.27
N ASN A 43 -5.07 -6.47 -11.17
CA ASN A 43 -3.99 -6.36 -12.15
C ASN A 43 -2.94 -5.33 -11.70
N ARG A 44 -2.05 -5.72 -10.78
CA ARG A 44 -0.99 -4.83 -10.26
C ARG A 44 -0.09 -4.24 -11.35
N GLY A 45 0.06 -4.92 -12.49
CA GLY A 45 0.79 -4.46 -13.68
C GLY A 45 0.23 -3.17 -14.27
N LEU A 46 -1.08 -2.96 -14.15
CA LEU A 46 -1.79 -1.81 -14.71
C LEU A 46 -1.91 -0.63 -13.71
N CYS A 47 -1.46 -0.81 -12.47
CA CYS A 47 -1.48 0.25 -11.47
C CYS A 47 -0.16 1.03 -11.50
N ALA A 48 -0.18 2.25 -12.04
CA ALA A 48 1.01 3.09 -12.16
C ALA A 48 1.73 3.31 -10.81
N ILE A 49 0.98 3.56 -9.74
CA ILE A 49 1.53 3.78 -8.39
C ILE A 49 2.22 2.50 -7.88
N ALA A 50 1.62 1.34 -8.07
CA ALA A 50 2.23 0.06 -7.68
C ALA A 50 3.53 -0.23 -8.44
N GLN A 51 3.57 0.09 -9.74
CA GLN A 51 4.77 -0.06 -10.56
C GLN A 51 5.88 0.92 -10.14
N ALA A 52 5.53 2.18 -9.88
CA ALA A 52 6.47 3.18 -9.37
C ALA A 52 7.03 2.80 -7.99
N GLU A 53 6.18 2.29 -7.10
CA GLU A 53 6.61 1.81 -5.78
C GLU A 53 7.54 0.59 -5.90
N SER A 54 7.24 -0.34 -6.82
CA SER A 54 8.12 -1.47 -7.14
C SER A 54 9.48 -1.01 -7.65
N LEU A 55 9.52 0.00 -8.54
CA LEU A 55 10.76 0.58 -9.02
C LEU A 55 11.57 1.21 -7.87
N ARG A 56 10.92 1.99 -7.01
CA ARG A 56 11.54 2.58 -5.81
C ARG A 56 12.20 1.51 -4.94
N PHE A 57 11.52 0.41 -4.66
CA PHE A 57 12.10 -0.69 -3.86
C PHE A 57 13.31 -1.33 -4.53
N LYS A 58 13.28 -1.54 -5.85
CA LYS A 58 14.43 -2.09 -6.60
C LYS A 58 15.64 -1.16 -6.55
N LEU A 59 15.43 0.15 -6.68
CA LEU A 59 16.51 1.15 -6.64
C LEU A 59 17.11 1.28 -5.24
N ILE A 60 16.27 1.33 -4.19
CA ILE A 60 16.75 1.35 -2.79
C ILE A 60 17.50 0.05 -2.45
N GLY A 61 17.10 -1.08 -3.04
CA GLY A 61 17.81 -2.35 -2.94
C GLY A 61 19.14 -2.43 -3.68
N GLY A 62 19.63 -1.33 -4.28
CA GLY A 62 20.93 -1.26 -4.94
C GLY A 62 20.96 -1.82 -6.37
N LEU A 63 19.80 -2.11 -6.97
CA LEU A 63 19.76 -2.60 -8.34
C LEU A 63 20.11 -1.48 -9.32
N ALA A 64 20.99 -1.78 -10.30
CA ALA A 64 21.37 -0.83 -11.33
C ALA A 64 20.13 -0.26 -12.07
N VAL A 65 20.10 1.06 -12.28
CA VAL A 65 18.91 1.80 -12.75
C VAL A 65 18.27 1.19 -13.99
N ARG A 66 19.07 0.92 -15.04
CA ARG A 66 18.57 0.35 -16.30
C ARG A 66 17.91 -1.02 -16.10
N ARG A 67 18.52 -1.88 -15.27
CA ARG A 67 17.98 -3.22 -14.95
C ARG A 67 16.69 -3.11 -14.13
N ALA A 68 16.62 -2.17 -13.19
CA ALA A 68 15.42 -1.92 -12.41
C ALA A 68 14.25 -1.48 -13.28
N CYS A 69 14.48 -0.54 -14.21
CA CYS A 69 13.48 -0.04 -15.14
C CYS A 69 12.99 -1.13 -16.12
N TYR A 70 13.90 -1.89 -16.73
CA TYR A 70 13.50 -2.98 -17.64
C TYR A 70 12.68 -4.07 -16.93
N GLY A 71 12.95 -4.35 -15.66
CA GLY A 71 12.13 -5.26 -14.87
C GLY A 71 10.75 -4.73 -14.47
N VAL A 72 10.43 -3.46 -14.77
CA VAL A 72 9.10 -2.85 -14.56
C VAL A 72 8.35 -2.71 -15.89
N LEU A 73 9.07 -2.50 -17.00
CA LEU A 73 8.49 -2.37 -18.34
C LEU A 73 8.03 -3.70 -18.97
N ARG A 74 8.55 -4.84 -18.48
CA ARG A 74 8.24 -6.17 -19.00
C ARG A 74 6.92 -6.73 -18.49
#